data_AF-A0A5C7P7H7-F1
#
_entry.id   AF-A0A5C7P7H7-F1
#
_cell.length_a   1.000
_cell.length_b   1.000
_cell.length_c   1.000
_cell.angle_alpha   90.00
_cell.angle_beta   90.00
_cell.angle_gamma   90.00
#
_symmetry.space_group_name_H-M   'P 1'
#
loop_
_entity.id
_entity.type
_entity.pdbx_description
1 polymer ?
#
loop_
_entity_poly.entity_id
_entity_poly.type
_entity_poly.pdbx_seq_one_letter_code
_entity_poly.pdbx_strand_id
1 'polypeptide(L)'
;MAKPKKPRKSGKPAQLEMQDEVRPAAEQSPEEFVKEMFGDAAQPQDGLPSMEWLKAHYKTKSAAIRYLVHEGFEIKRIAKHLGIRHQHVRNVAIQPLKRGPNEDWRPKPIQTAEED
;
A
#
# COMPACT_ATOMS: atom_id res chain seq x y z
N MET A 1 5.12 60.97 -3.46
CA MET A 1 4.53 60.17 -4.57
C MET A 1 3.19 59.61 -4.09
N ALA A 2 2.12 59.93 -4.81
CA ALA A 2 0.74 59.65 -4.44
C ALA A 2 0.37 58.16 -4.55
N LYS A 3 -0.48 57.67 -3.64
CA LYS A 3 -1.19 56.37 -3.73
C LYS A 3 -2.63 56.63 -4.18
N PRO A 4 -3.21 55.83 -5.09
CA PRO A 4 -4.48 55.17 -4.76
C PRO A 4 -4.66 53.77 -5.45
N LYS A 5 -5.02 52.72 -4.72
CA LYS A 5 -6.36 52.14 -4.44
C LYS A 5 -6.89 51.09 -5.46
N LYS A 6 -6.94 49.85 -4.95
CA LYS A 6 -8.05 48.86 -4.90
C LYS A 6 -8.35 47.93 -6.11
N PRO A 7 -8.83 46.70 -5.80
CA PRO A 7 -8.87 45.55 -6.72
C PRO A 7 -10.12 45.56 -7.61
N ARG A 8 -9.99 45.02 -8.83
CA ARG A 8 -11.12 44.83 -9.74
C ARG A 8 -11.72 43.43 -9.55
N LYS A 9 -12.82 43.37 -8.78
CA LYS A 9 -13.81 42.29 -8.88
C LYS A 9 -14.30 42.25 -10.33
N SER A 10 -14.10 41.15 -11.04
CA SER A 10 -14.94 40.79 -12.17
C SER A 10 -15.90 39.71 -11.70
N GLY A 11 -17.14 40.11 -11.42
CA GLY A 11 -18.23 39.17 -11.31
C GLY A 11 -18.53 38.59 -12.69
N LYS A 12 -18.74 37.28 -12.75
CA LYS A 12 -19.55 36.68 -13.82
C LYS A 12 -20.90 36.28 -13.22
N PRO A 13 -22.00 36.57 -13.93
CA PRO A 13 -23.36 36.54 -13.39
C PRO A 13 -23.84 35.12 -13.09
N ALA A 14 -24.73 35.05 -12.09
CA ALA A 14 -25.52 33.88 -11.77
C ALA A 14 -26.39 33.49 -12.97
N GLN A 15 -26.20 32.27 -13.49
CA GLN A 15 -27.25 31.59 -14.25
C GLN A 15 -28.06 30.75 -13.28
N LEU A 16 -29.16 31.35 -12.84
CA LEU A 16 -30.33 30.65 -12.36
C LEU A 16 -31.16 30.35 -13.62
N GLU A 17 -31.39 29.07 -13.94
CA GLU A 17 -32.73 28.57 -14.23
C GLU A 17 -32.71 27.06 -14.57
N MET A 18 -33.54 26.36 -13.79
CA MET A 18 -34.46 25.29 -14.19
C MET A 18 -33.90 24.16 -15.06
N GLN A 19 -33.67 23.01 -14.40
CA GLN A 19 -34.02 21.75 -15.03
C GLN A 19 -34.93 20.98 -14.07
N ASP A 20 -36.12 20.74 -14.61
CA ASP A 20 -37.21 19.93 -14.12
C ASP A 20 -36.79 18.60 -13.51
N GLU A 21 -37.62 18.16 -12.57
CA GLU A 21 -37.64 16.85 -11.97
C GLU A 21 -37.56 15.73 -13.02
N VAL A 22 -36.46 14.98 -13.00
CA VAL A 22 -36.51 13.51 -13.08
C VAL A 22 -35.41 13.01 -12.16
N ARG A 23 -35.77 12.48 -10.97
CA ARG A 23 -34.89 11.57 -10.26
C ARG A 23 -34.87 10.28 -11.09
N PRO A 24 -33.79 9.92 -11.83
CA PRO A 24 -33.67 8.53 -12.20
C PRO A 24 -33.59 7.76 -10.89
N ALA A 25 -34.42 6.72 -10.76
CA ALA A 25 -34.26 5.74 -9.70
C ALA A 25 -32.75 5.40 -9.63
N ALA A 26 -32.16 5.56 -8.45
CA ALA A 26 -30.77 5.22 -8.23
C ALA A 26 -30.63 3.72 -8.45
N GLU A 27 -30.37 3.32 -9.70
CA GLU A 27 -29.69 2.09 -10.01
C GLU A 27 -28.37 2.21 -9.26
N GLN A 28 -28.28 1.52 -8.13
CA GLN A 28 -27.07 1.43 -7.33
C GLN A 28 -25.96 1.07 -8.30
N SER A 29 -25.09 2.03 -8.58
CA SER A 29 -23.98 1.82 -9.49
C SER A 29 -23.21 0.60 -8.97
N PRO A 30 -22.72 -0.31 -9.83
CA PRO A 30 -21.83 -1.37 -9.40
C PRO A 30 -20.68 -0.85 -8.51
N GLU A 31 -20.27 0.40 -8.72
CA GLU A 31 -19.27 1.07 -7.89
C GLU A 31 -19.75 1.37 -6.46
N GLU A 32 -21.02 1.76 -6.28
CA GLU A 32 -21.62 1.98 -4.96
C GLU A 32 -21.83 0.66 -4.21
N PHE A 33 -22.29 -0.39 -4.90
CA PHE A 33 -22.45 -1.72 -4.30
C PHE A 33 -21.10 -2.31 -3.86
N VAL A 34 -20.06 -2.17 -4.69
CA VAL A 34 -18.70 -2.62 -4.33
C VAL A 34 -18.16 -1.82 -3.14
N LYS A 35 -18.42 -0.50 -3.10
CA LYS A 35 -18.02 0.35 -1.97
C LYS A 35 -18.75 0.01 -0.67
N GLU A 36 -20.02 -0.38 -0.74
CA GLU A 36 -20.82 -0.79 0.42
C GLU A 36 -20.41 -2.19 0.93
N MET A 37 -20.19 -3.15 0.02
CA MET A 37 -19.83 -4.53 0.37
C MET A 37 -18.39 -4.71 0.84
N PHE A 38 -17.45 -3.95 0.25
CA PHE A 38 -16.01 -4.13 0.50
C PHE A 38 -15.37 -2.92 1.20
N GLY A 39 -16.14 -1.86 1.48
CA GLY A 39 -15.63 -0.62 2.05
C GLY A 39 -14.68 0.11 1.10
N ASP A 40 -14.10 1.22 1.56
CA ASP A 40 -12.92 1.87 0.96
C ASP A 40 -11.67 0.96 1.14
N ALA A 41 -11.79 -0.32 0.79
CA ALA A 41 -10.67 -1.22 0.66
C ALA A 41 -9.85 -0.67 -0.49
N ALA A 42 -8.85 0.14 -0.13
CA ALA A 42 -7.75 0.54 -0.97
C ALA A 42 -7.25 -0.72 -1.67
N GLN A 43 -7.75 -0.95 -2.90
CA GLN A 43 -7.24 -2.01 -3.73
C GLN A 43 -5.73 -1.83 -3.74
N PRO A 44 -4.93 -2.89 -3.57
CA PRO A 44 -3.53 -2.82 -3.90
C PRO A 44 -3.44 -2.65 -5.43
N GLN A 45 -3.63 -1.42 -5.91
CA GLN A 45 -3.62 -0.98 -7.31
C GLN A 45 -2.27 -1.29 -7.99
N ASP A 46 -1.31 -1.84 -7.26
CA ASP A 46 0.04 -2.08 -7.72
C ASP A 46 0.34 -3.53 -8.11
N GLY A 47 -0.61 -4.46 -7.94
CA GLY A 47 -0.40 -5.90 -8.20
C GLY A 47 0.50 -6.59 -7.18
N LEU A 48 0.83 -5.90 -6.06
CA LEU A 48 1.54 -6.51 -4.94
C LEU A 48 0.57 -7.32 -4.08
N PRO A 49 1.01 -8.48 -3.54
CA PRO A 49 0.21 -9.29 -2.63
C PRO A 49 -0.18 -8.53 -1.37
N SER A 50 -1.27 -8.92 -0.71
CA SER A 50 -1.73 -8.23 0.50
C SER A 50 -0.74 -8.37 1.66
N MET A 51 -0.73 -7.36 2.53
CA MET A 51 0.12 -7.36 3.73
C MET A 51 -0.21 -8.52 4.68
N GLU A 52 -1.47 -8.96 4.73
CA GLU A 52 -1.89 -10.12 5.52
C GLU A 52 -1.33 -11.41 4.95
N TRP A 53 -1.41 -11.58 3.62
CA TRP A 53 -0.85 -12.74 2.94
C TRP A 53 0.66 -12.84 3.15
N LEU A 54 1.38 -11.71 3.03
CA LEU A 54 2.84 -11.68 3.24
C LEU A 54 3.24 -12.07 4.67
N LYS A 55 2.46 -11.68 5.67
CA LYS A 55 2.70 -12.06 7.08
C LYS A 55 2.42 -13.54 7.34
N ALA A 56 1.43 -14.12 6.66
CA ALA A 56 1.10 -15.54 6.79
C ALA A 56 2.18 -16.44 6.16
N HIS A 57 2.76 -16.03 5.02
CA HIS A 57 3.73 -16.83 4.29
C HIS A 57 5.18 -16.62 4.76
N TYR A 58 5.51 -15.42 5.23
CA TYR A 58 6.87 -15.06 5.63
C TYR A 58 6.95 -14.62 7.08
N LYS A 59 7.77 -15.31 7.90
CA LYS A 59 8.04 -14.95 9.31
C LYS A 59 8.70 -13.58 9.43
N THR A 60 9.53 -13.21 8.44
CA THR A 60 10.33 -11.98 8.47
C THR A 60 10.05 -11.08 7.29
N LYS A 61 10.11 -9.77 7.52
CA LYS A 61 9.96 -8.75 6.47
C LYS A 61 11.04 -8.88 5.39
N SER A 62 12.26 -9.26 5.76
CA SER A 62 13.36 -9.47 4.82
C SER A 62 13.12 -10.65 3.87
N ALA A 63 12.49 -11.73 4.34
CA ALA A 63 12.09 -12.83 3.47
C ALA A 63 11.01 -12.39 2.47
N ALA A 64 9.99 -11.67 2.92
CA ALA A 64 8.96 -11.09 2.05
C ALA A 64 9.57 -10.14 0.99
N ILE A 65 10.52 -9.29 1.38
CA ILE A 65 11.23 -8.39 0.44
C ILE A 65 11.96 -9.20 -0.63
N ARG A 66 12.70 -10.26 -0.26
CA ARG A 66 13.46 -11.07 -1.23
C ARG A 66 12.54 -11.78 -2.21
N TYR A 67 11.40 -12.29 -1.73
CA TYR A 67 10.37 -12.84 -2.61
C TYR A 67 9.87 -11.79 -3.61
N LEU A 68 9.45 -10.61 -3.14
CA LEU A 68 8.95 -9.55 -4.01
C LEU A 68 10.00 -9.07 -5.03
N VAL A 69 11.28 -9.02 -4.64
CA VAL A 69 12.37 -8.70 -5.57
C VAL A 69 12.57 -9.82 -6.61
N HIS A 70 12.44 -11.08 -6.20
CA HIS A 70 12.52 -12.23 -7.10
C HIS A 70 11.37 -12.24 -8.13
N GLU A 71 10.16 -11.86 -7.71
CA GLU A 71 9.00 -11.66 -8.59
C GLU A 71 9.16 -10.46 -9.54
N GLY A 72 10.25 -9.69 -9.41
CA GLY A 72 10.57 -8.56 -10.29
C GLY A 72 9.90 -7.25 -9.90
N PHE A 73 9.32 -7.13 -8.71
CA PHE A 73 8.78 -5.86 -8.24
C PHE A 73 9.88 -4.83 -7.97
N GLU A 74 9.63 -3.58 -8.35
CA GLU A 74 10.58 -2.50 -8.12
C GLU A 74 10.75 -2.21 -6.61
N ILE A 75 12.00 -2.03 -6.19
CA ILE A 75 12.40 -1.73 -4.79
C ILE A 75 11.58 -0.57 -4.20
N LYS A 76 11.32 0.47 -5.00
CA LYS A 76 10.55 1.65 -4.58
C LYS A 76 9.09 1.32 -4.27
N ARG A 77 8.46 0.44 -5.04
CA ARG A 77 7.08 -0.01 -4.81
C ARG A 77 7.00 -0.88 -3.56
N ILE A 78 7.94 -1.81 -3.40
CA ILE A 78 8.04 -2.67 -2.21
C ILE A 78 8.20 -1.82 -0.93
N ALA A 79 9.05 -0.78 -0.97
CA ALA A 79 9.26 0.11 0.16
C ALA A 79 7.97 0.84 0.59
N LYS A 80 7.22 1.38 -0.38
CA LYS A 80 5.93 2.03 -0.12
C LYS A 80 4.90 1.04 0.43
N HIS A 81 4.79 -0.12 -0.21
CA HIS A 81 3.80 -1.15 0.14
C HIS A 81 4.02 -1.71 1.55
N LEU A 82 5.26 -2.03 1.91
CA LEU A 82 5.59 -2.56 3.24
C LEU A 82 5.70 -1.46 4.33
N GLY A 83 5.72 -0.19 3.94
CA GLY A 83 5.98 0.94 4.85
C GLY A 83 7.39 0.91 5.45
N ILE A 84 8.39 0.49 4.67
CA ILE A 84 9.79 0.37 5.13
C ILE A 84 10.69 1.34 4.35
N ARG A 85 11.76 1.83 4.98
CA ARG A 85 12.74 2.70 4.33
C ARG A 85 13.34 2.05 3.08
N HIS A 86 13.38 2.79 1.98
CA HIS A 86 13.94 2.34 0.69
C HIS A 86 15.33 1.70 0.81
N GLN A 87 16.22 2.29 1.62
CA GLN A 87 17.58 1.76 1.84
C GLN A 87 17.58 0.35 2.44
N HIS A 88 16.62 0.02 3.30
CA HIS A 88 16.52 -1.32 3.88
C HIS A 88 16.16 -2.34 2.80
N VAL A 89 15.18 -2.04 1.95
CA VAL A 89 14.79 -2.91 0.82
C VAL A 89 15.98 -3.11 -0.12
N ARG A 90 16.71 -2.03 -0.45
CA ARG A 90 17.93 -2.08 -1.27
C ARG A 90 19.02 -2.96 -0.64
N ASN A 91 19.29 -2.80 0.65
CA ASN A 91 20.30 -3.61 1.34
C ASN A 91 19.93 -5.09 1.32
N VAL A 92 18.66 -5.42 1.58
CA VAL A 92 18.16 -6.81 1.55
C VAL A 92 18.26 -7.41 0.15
N ALA A 93 17.98 -6.64 -0.90
CA ALA A 93 18.06 -7.11 -2.29
C ALA A 93 19.51 -7.39 -2.73
N ILE A 94 20.47 -6.56 -2.31
CA ILE A 94 21.88 -6.66 -2.74
C ILE A 94 22.65 -7.69 -1.89
N GLN A 95 22.40 -7.74 -0.58
CA GLN A 95 23.21 -8.54 0.33
C GLN A 95 22.80 -10.02 0.29
N PRO A 96 23.73 -10.94 -0.01
CA PRO A 96 23.45 -12.38 0.09
C PRO A 96 23.17 -12.77 1.55
N LEU A 97 22.32 -13.79 1.73
CA LEU A 97 22.00 -14.34 3.04
C LEU A 97 23.22 -15.08 3.60
N LYS A 98 23.65 -14.73 4.82
CA LYS A 98 24.65 -15.50 5.59
C LYS A 98 24.06 -16.77 6.21
N ARG A 99 22.72 -16.81 6.33
CA ARG A 99 21.93 -17.80 7.05
C ARG A 99 20.60 -17.95 6.31
N GLY A 100 20.02 -19.15 6.27
CA GLY A 100 18.86 -19.44 5.43
C GLY A 100 17.65 -18.54 5.74
N PRO A 101 16.75 -18.28 4.76
CA PRO A 101 15.45 -17.68 5.04
C PRO A 101 14.73 -18.54 6.09
N ASN A 102 14.21 -17.93 7.16
CA ASN A 102 13.56 -18.61 8.30
C ASN A 102 14.43 -19.45 9.26
N GLU A 103 15.76 -19.44 9.15
CA GLU A 103 16.58 -20.11 10.17
C GLU A 103 16.56 -19.33 11.50
N ASP A 104 16.17 -20.00 12.58
CA ASP A 104 16.23 -19.41 13.92
C ASP A 104 17.69 -19.19 14.35
N TRP A 105 17.96 -17.99 14.87
CA TRP A 105 19.29 -17.62 15.33
C TRP A 105 19.67 -18.24 16.67
N ARG A 106 18.68 -18.74 17.41
CA ARG A 106 18.86 -19.32 18.74
C ARG A 106 19.59 -20.66 18.61
N PRO A 107 20.57 -20.94 19.48
CA PRO A 107 21.14 -22.28 19.56
C PRO A 107 20.00 -23.26 19.86
N LYS A 108 19.88 -24.33 19.05
CA LYS A 108 18.95 -25.42 19.35
C LYS A 108 19.38 -26.02 20.70
N PRO A 109 18.45 -26.36 21.60
CA PRO A 109 18.81 -27.06 22.83
C PRO A 109 19.60 -28.32 22.43
N ILE A 110 20.78 -28.47 23.02
CA ILE A 110 21.59 -29.68 22.88
C ILE A 110 20.69 -30.76 23.46
N GLN A 111 20.16 -31.64 22.61
CA GLN A 111 19.49 -32.84 23.08
C GLN A 111 20.60 -33.65 23.75
N THR A 112 20.72 -33.55 25.07
CA THR A 112 21.47 -34.52 25.86
C THR A 112 20.80 -35.84 25.56
N ALA A 113 21.45 -36.63 24.71
CA ALA A 113 21.13 -38.03 24.56
C ALA A 113 21.24 -38.64 25.95
N GLU A 114 20.09 -38.86 26.58
CA GLU A 114 19.95 -39.86 27.61
C GLU A 114 20.14 -41.20 26.87
N GLU A 115 21.39 -41.58 26.67
CA GLU A 115 21.78 -42.97 26.43
C GLU A 115 21.86 -43.65 27.81
N ASP A 116 21.18 -44.80 27.91
CA ASP A 116 21.03 -45.70 29.06
C ASP A 116 22.30 -45.98 29.90
#